data_AF-A0A7X9DF83-F1
#
_entry.id   AF-A0A7X9DF83-F1
#
_cell.length_a   1.000
_cell.length_b   1.000
_cell.length_c   1.000
_cell.angle_alpha   90.00
_cell.angle_beta   90.00
_cell.angle_gamma   90.00
#
_symmetry.space_group_name_H-M   'P 1'
#
loop_
_entity.id
_entity.type
_entity.pdbx_description
1 polymer ?
#
loop_
_entity_poly.entity_id
_entity_poly.type
_entity_poly.pdbx_seq_one_letter_code
_entity_poly.pdbx_strand_id
1 'polypeptide(L)'
;MWNDNELSKMVKGGIPFPMLSDAGGKVGTMYGVYNSNAGVENRGRFLIDPDGVIVGYEVLTPPVGRNVLETIRQIQAFQLVRESKGTQATPSGWKPGKDTLKPGPDLVGKVWEVWTVDKAFD
;
A
#
# COMPACT_ATOMS: atom_id res chain seq x y z
N MET A 1 -13.77 19.55 -11.69
CA MET A 1 -12.60 19.81 -12.58
C MET A 1 -11.95 18.50 -13.03
N TRP A 2 -11.20 17.78 -12.18
CA TRP A 2 -10.54 16.52 -12.57
C TRP A 2 -11.51 15.45 -13.07
N ASN A 3 -12.55 15.14 -12.28
CA ASN A 3 -13.55 14.15 -12.67
C ASN A 3 -14.28 14.56 -13.96
N ASP A 4 -14.73 15.81 -14.04
CA ASP A 4 -15.58 16.28 -15.14
C ASP A 4 -14.83 16.47 -16.46
N ASN A 5 -13.57 16.90 -16.42
CA ASN A 5 -12.82 17.34 -17.60
C ASN A 5 -11.73 16.37 -18.08
N GLU A 6 -11.24 15.47 -17.23
CA GLU A 6 -10.15 14.54 -17.55
C GLU A 6 -10.57 13.08 -17.32
N LEU A 7 -10.88 12.70 -16.08
CA LEU A 7 -11.11 11.30 -15.73
C LEU A 7 -12.36 10.72 -16.40
N SER A 8 -13.41 11.53 -16.61
CA SER A 8 -14.61 11.16 -17.36
C SER A 8 -14.31 10.71 -18.80
N LYS A 9 -13.22 11.20 -19.40
CA LYS A 9 -12.77 10.83 -20.75
C LYS A 9 -11.94 9.55 -20.76
N MET A 10 -11.32 9.21 -19.63
CA MET A 10 -10.47 8.03 -19.47
C MET A 10 -11.25 6.80 -18.99
N VAL A 11 -12.31 7.02 -18.19
CA VAL A 11 -13.10 5.94 -17.59
C VAL A 11 -14.57 6.11 -17.99
N LYS A 12 -15.04 5.18 -18.83
CA LYS A 12 -16.44 5.14 -19.25
C LYS A 12 -17.34 4.90 -18.04
N GLY A 13 -18.27 5.82 -17.78
CA GLY A 13 -19.13 5.78 -16.58
C GLY A 13 -18.55 6.54 -15.38
N GLY A 14 -17.37 7.16 -15.52
CA GLY A 14 -16.72 7.94 -14.47
C GLY A 14 -15.98 7.09 -13.44
N ILE A 15 -15.47 7.76 -12.42
CA ILE A 15 -14.70 7.12 -11.35
C ILE A 15 -15.62 6.43 -10.34
N PRO A 16 -15.45 5.13 -10.04
CA PRO A 16 -16.38 4.36 -9.20
C PRO A 16 -16.13 4.52 -7.69
N PHE A 17 -15.38 5.55 -7.28
CA PHE A 17 -15.01 5.78 -5.88
C PHE A 17 -15.02 7.28 -5.54
N PRO A 18 -15.15 7.66 -4.26
CA PRO A 18 -15.17 9.06 -3.84
C PRO A 18 -13.87 9.79 -4.18
N MET A 19 -14.01 11.00 -4.72
CA MET A 19 -12.91 11.95 -4.96
C MET A 19 -13.05 13.11 -3.97
N LEU A 20 -12.12 13.23 -3.04
CA LEU A 20 -12.15 14.25 -1.97
C LEU A 20 -11.36 15.50 -2.37
N SER A 21 -11.69 16.62 -1.74
CA SER A 21 -10.97 17.89 -1.88
C SER A 21 -10.31 18.25 -0.55
N ASP A 22 -9.02 18.57 -0.59
CA ASP A 22 -8.24 19.09 0.54
C ASP A 22 -7.57 20.41 0.15
N ALA A 23 -8.35 21.38 -0.34
CA ALA A 23 -7.82 22.68 -0.79
C ALA A 23 -7.00 23.43 0.28
N GLY A 24 -7.22 23.12 1.56
CA GLY A 24 -6.47 23.69 2.68
C GLY A 24 -5.22 22.90 3.08
N GLY A 25 -4.94 21.77 2.44
CA GLY A 25 -3.79 20.89 2.74
C GLY A 25 -3.81 20.28 4.15
N LYS A 26 -4.96 20.27 4.83
CA LYS A 26 -5.06 19.85 6.24
C LYS A 26 -4.94 18.34 6.36
N VAL A 27 -5.60 17.60 5.47
CA VAL A 27 -5.50 16.14 5.42
C VAL A 27 -4.09 15.75 5.01
N GLY A 28 -3.54 16.36 3.96
CA GLY A 28 -2.16 16.13 3.54
C GLY A 28 -1.14 16.40 4.66
N THR A 29 -1.35 17.46 5.45
CA THR A 29 -0.49 17.79 6.60
C THR A 29 -0.60 16.73 7.70
N MET A 30 -1.82 16.30 8.05
CA MET A 30 -2.03 15.24 9.06
C MET A 30 -1.37 13.92 8.66
N TYR A 31 -1.38 13.58 7.37
CA TYR A 31 -0.74 12.39 6.83
C TYR A 31 0.74 12.59 6.48
N GLY A 32 1.32 13.77 6.75
CA GLY A 32 2.73 14.06 6.53
C GLY A 32 3.16 14.12 5.05
N VAL A 33 2.22 14.36 4.13
CA VAL A 33 2.47 14.36 2.67
C VAL A 33 2.27 15.73 2.02
N TYR A 34 1.78 16.73 2.75
CA TYR A 34 1.62 18.09 2.22
C TYR A 34 2.97 18.80 2.06
N ASN A 35 3.23 19.33 0.87
CA ASN A 35 4.38 20.18 0.59
C ASN A 35 3.94 21.65 0.62
N SER A 36 4.24 22.34 1.73
CA SER A 36 3.86 23.74 1.92
C SER A 36 4.51 24.70 0.92
N ASN A 37 5.70 24.38 0.40
CA ASN A 37 6.37 25.21 -0.59
C ASN A 37 5.71 25.10 -1.97
N ALA A 38 5.22 23.91 -2.32
CA ALA A 38 4.55 23.66 -3.59
C ALA A 38 3.03 23.88 -3.54
N GLY A 39 2.45 23.99 -2.34
CA GLY A 39 1.01 24.15 -2.13
C GLY A 39 0.19 22.90 -2.49
N VAL A 40 0.82 21.72 -2.58
CA VAL A 40 0.21 20.46 -3.01
C VAL A 40 0.78 19.27 -2.23
N GLU A 41 0.08 18.15 -2.23
CA GLU A 41 0.57 16.89 -1.65
C GLU A 41 1.59 16.19 -2.56
N ASN A 42 2.60 15.57 -1.94
CA ASN A 42 3.34 14.48 -2.57
C ASN A 42 2.41 13.29 -2.85
N ARG A 43 2.84 12.35 -3.68
CA ARG A 43 2.03 11.19 -4.10
C ARG A 43 1.95 10.13 -3.00
N GLY A 44 1.24 10.45 -1.93
CA GLY A 44 0.98 9.57 -0.78
C GLY A 44 -0.10 8.53 -1.04
N ARG A 45 0.13 7.30 -0.58
CA ARG A 45 -0.86 6.22 -0.53
C ARG A 45 -0.78 5.56 0.84
N PHE A 46 -1.92 5.34 1.49
CA PHE A 46 -2.02 4.70 2.79
C PHE A 46 -2.94 3.48 2.69
N LEU A 47 -2.52 2.36 3.29
CA LEU A 47 -3.34 1.19 3.54
C LEU A 47 -3.79 1.26 5.00
N ILE A 48 -5.10 1.35 5.20
CA ILE A 48 -5.73 1.44 6.51
C ILE A 48 -6.56 0.18 6.70
N ASP A 49 -6.33 -0.53 7.80
CA ASP A 49 -7.05 -1.76 8.11
C ASP A 49 -8.45 -1.49 8.68
N PRO A 50 -9.29 -2.52 8.88
CA PRO A 50 -10.64 -2.34 9.43
C PRO A 50 -10.71 -1.76 10.85
N ASP A 51 -9.60 -1.77 11.59
CA ASP A 51 -9.53 -1.18 12.94
C ASP A 51 -9.08 0.29 12.89
N GLY A 52 -8.91 0.85 11.69
CA GLY A 52 -8.49 2.23 11.47
C GLY A 52 -6.99 2.45 11.58
N VAL A 53 -6.19 1.37 11.59
CA VAL A 53 -4.73 1.45 11.75
C VAL A 53 -4.05 1.51 10.39
N ILE A 54 -3.12 2.45 10.21
CA ILE A 54 -2.25 2.48 9.04
C ILE A 54 -1.28 1.30 9.13
N VAL A 55 -1.40 0.35 8.21
CA VAL A 55 -0.55 -0.86 8.16
C VAL A 55 0.58 -0.74 7.13
N GLY A 56 0.43 0.17 6.17
CA GLY A 56 1.47 0.45 5.19
C GLY A 56 1.22 1.77 4.49
N TYR A 57 2.29 2.44 4.06
CA TYR A 57 2.21 3.66 3.28
C TYR A 57 3.38 3.79 2.32
N GLU A 58 3.17 4.56 1.26
CA GLU A 58 4.18 4.88 0.24
C GLU A 58 4.03 6.37 -0.10
N VAL A 59 5.17 7.08 -0.18
CA VAL A 59 5.21 8.49 -0.57
C VAL A 59 6.24 8.65 -1.68
N LEU A 60 5.77 9.02 -2.87
CA LEU A 60 6.63 9.34 -4.00
C LEU A 60 6.60 10.85 -4.29
N THR A 61 7.72 11.40 -4.71
CA THR A 61 7.76 12.75 -5.29
C THR A 61 7.07 12.77 -6.66
N PRO A 62 6.70 13.94 -7.21
CA PRO A 62 5.91 14.05 -8.43
C PRO A 62 6.40 13.31 -9.69
N PRO A 63 7.71 13.13 -9.99
CA PRO A 63 8.14 12.59 -11.29
C PRO A 63 7.89 11.08 -11.45
N VAL A 64 7.57 10.34 -10.39
CA VAL A 64 7.41 8.88 -10.44
C VAL A 64 5.99 8.48 -10.03
N GLY A 65 5.35 7.63 -10.85
CA GLY A 65 4.06 7.04 -10.57
C GLY A 65 4.14 5.82 -9.65
N ARG A 66 3.05 5.53 -8.94
CA ARG A 66 2.94 4.34 -8.07
C ARG A 66 2.62 3.09 -8.88
N ASN A 67 2.98 1.92 -8.34
CA ASN A 67 2.64 0.62 -8.93
C ASN A 67 1.34 0.06 -8.31
N VAL A 68 0.30 -0.09 -9.14
CA VAL A 68 -1.00 -0.63 -8.70
C VAL A 68 -0.88 -2.10 -8.28
N LEU A 69 -0.08 -2.90 -8.97
CA LEU A 69 0.08 -4.33 -8.65
C LEU A 69 0.73 -4.52 -7.28
N GLU A 70 1.68 -3.66 -6.91
CA GLU A 70 2.27 -3.70 -5.55
C GLU A 70 1.23 -3.33 -4.49
N THR A 71 0.36 -2.37 -4.79
CA THR A 71 -0.76 -2.02 -3.88
C THR A 71 -1.66 -3.21 -3.64
N ILE A 72 -2.07 -3.92 -4.69
CA ILE A 72 -2.92 -5.11 -4.59
C ILE A 72 -2.22 -6.23 -3.82
N ARG A 73 -0.94 -6.48 -4.12
CA ARG A 73 -0.13 -7.49 -3.43
C ARG A 73 -0.05 -7.23 -1.93
N GLN A 74 0.19 -5.97 -1.53
CA GLN A 74 0.24 -5.58 -0.12
C GLN A 74 -1.12 -5.75 0.57
N ILE A 75 -2.23 -5.38 -0.09
CA ILE A 75 -3.58 -5.60 0.45
C ILE A 75 -3.81 -7.09 0.72
N GLN A 76 -3.50 -7.97 -0.25
CA GLN A 76 -3.66 -9.41 -0.10
C GLN A 76 -2.77 -9.98 1.01
N ALA A 77 -1.54 -9.47 1.15
CA ALA A 77 -0.62 -9.87 2.20
C ALA A 77 -1.17 -9.51 3.59
N PHE A 78 -1.63 -8.27 3.78
CA PHE A 78 -2.21 -7.84 5.05
C PHE A 78 -3.52 -8.56 5.38
N GLN A 79 -4.35 -8.87 4.37
CA GLN A 79 -5.54 -9.70 4.56
C GLN A 79 -5.18 -11.09 5.08
N LEU A 80 -4.20 -11.78 4.47
CA LEU A 80 -3.73 -13.08 4.95
C LEU A 80 -3.19 -13.01 6.39
N VAL A 81 -2.36 -12.01 6.70
CA VAL A 81 -1.81 -11.84 8.06
C VAL A 81 -2.93 -11.60 9.07
N ARG A 82 -3.94 -10.79 8.71
CA ARG A 82 -5.11 -10.52 9.56
C ARG A 82 -5.96 -11.78 9.76
N GLU A 83 -6.28 -12.51 8.71
CA GLU A 83 -7.06 -13.75 8.75
C GLU A 83 -6.37 -14.84 9.58
N SER A 84 -5.04 -14.94 9.45
CA SER A 84 -4.23 -15.85 10.25
C SER A 84 -4.00 -15.38 11.69
N LYS A 85 -4.52 -14.20 12.07
CA LYS A 85 -4.32 -13.58 13.39
C LYS A 85 -2.84 -13.46 13.77
N GLY A 86 -2.00 -13.12 12.79
CA GLY A 86 -0.55 -12.94 12.97
C GLY A 86 0.26 -14.24 13.10
N THR A 87 -0.37 -15.42 12.96
CA THR A 87 0.34 -16.71 12.95
C THR A 87 1.09 -16.98 11.64
N GLN A 88 0.83 -16.16 10.61
CA GLN A 88 1.58 -16.15 9.37
C GLN A 88 2.14 -14.75 9.09
N ALA A 89 3.30 -14.70 8.44
CA ALA A 89 3.90 -13.49 7.90
C ALA A 89 4.30 -13.69 6.44
N THR A 90 4.18 -12.65 5.62
CA THR A 90 4.51 -12.70 4.19
C THR A 90 5.94 -12.20 3.97
N PRO A 91 6.89 -13.03 3.50
CA PRO A 91 8.28 -12.60 3.28
C PRO A 91 8.41 -11.65 2.08
N SER A 92 9.63 -11.15 1.85
CA SER A 92 9.93 -10.30 0.69
C SER A 92 9.55 -11.02 -0.62
N GLY A 93 8.93 -10.28 -1.55
CA GLY A 93 8.45 -10.80 -2.83
C GLY A 93 7.19 -11.65 -2.76
N TRP A 94 6.62 -11.91 -1.58
CA TRP A 94 5.44 -12.77 -1.44
C TRP A 94 4.27 -12.31 -2.31
N LYS A 95 3.63 -13.28 -2.97
CA LYS A 95 2.41 -13.14 -3.77
C LYS A 95 1.43 -14.26 -3.35
N PRO A 96 0.11 -14.13 -3.64
CA PRO A 96 -0.83 -15.21 -3.40
C PRO A 96 -0.34 -16.55 -3.95
N GLY A 97 -0.47 -17.60 -3.13
CA GLY A 97 0.00 -18.95 -3.46
C GLY A 97 1.46 -19.25 -3.12
N LYS A 98 2.26 -18.26 -2.69
CA LYS A 98 3.62 -18.47 -2.20
C LYS A 98 3.64 -18.80 -0.71
N ASP A 99 4.70 -19.50 -0.29
CA ASP A 99 4.93 -19.87 1.11
C ASP A 99 4.98 -18.64 2.02
N THR A 100 4.38 -18.78 3.20
CA THR A 100 4.45 -17.82 4.29
C THR A 100 5.47 -18.27 5.33
N LEU A 101 5.88 -17.33 6.18
CA LEU A 101 6.63 -17.62 7.39
C LEU A 101 5.66 -17.87 8.54
N LYS A 102 6.03 -18.73 9.48
CA LYS A 102 5.31 -18.96 10.74
C LYS A 102 6.10 -18.31 11.88
N PRO A 103 5.76 -17.09 12.32
CA PRO A 103 6.49 -16.42 13.38
C PRO A 103 6.47 -17.25 14.68
N GLY A 104 7.62 -17.35 15.33
CA GLY A 104 7.78 -18.05 16.59
C GLY A 104 9.25 -18.11 17.02
N PRO A 105 9.54 -18.50 18.28
CA PRO A 105 10.91 -18.56 18.80
C PRO A 105 11.85 -19.42 17.93
N ASP A 106 11.32 -20.50 17.36
CA ASP A 106 12.11 -21.42 16.53
C ASP A 106 12.60 -20.80 15.21
N LEU A 107 11.96 -19.74 14.73
CA LEU A 107 12.35 -19.08 13.48
C LEU A 107 13.34 -17.92 13.69
N VAL A 108 13.57 -17.50 14.94
CA VAL A 108 14.48 -16.40 15.26
C VAL A 108 15.91 -16.75 14.82
N GLY A 109 16.48 -15.94 13.92
CA GLY A 109 17.81 -16.18 13.33
C GLY A 109 17.86 -17.32 12.30
N LYS A 110 16.72 -17.95 11.97
CA LYS A 110 16.64 -19.14 11.10
C LYS A 110 15.75 -18.96 9.87
N VAL A 111 15.34 -17.74 9.54
CA VAL A 111 14.53 -17.45 8.34
C VAL A 111 15.18 -18.01 7.06
N TRP A 112 16.51 -18.04 7.00
CA TRP A 112 17.28 -18.58 5.87
C TRP A 112 17.03 -20.08 5.60
N GLU A 113 16.53 -20.85 6.58
CA GLU A 113 16.20 -22.26 6.42
C GLU A 113 14.93 -22.47 5.57
N VAL A 114 14.05 -21.45 5.51
CA VAL A 114 12.74 -21.55 4.84
C VAL A 114 12.58 -20.54 3.68
N TRP A 115 13.43 -19.51 3.62
CA TRP A 115 13.36 -18.46 2.62
C TRP A 115 14.75 -18.08 2.10
N THR A 116 14.83 -17.79 0.80
CA THR A 116 16.07 -17.38 0.09
C THR A 116 15.82 -16.12 -0.74
N VAL A 117 16.89 -15.42 -1.12
CA VAL A 117 16.81 -14.19 -1.92
C VAL A 117 16.17 -14.43 -3.29
N ASP A 118 16.42 -15.58 -3.92
CA ASP A 118 15.84 -15.92 -5.23
C ASP A 118 14.30 -15.92 -5.19
N LYS A 119 13.72 -16.40 -4.07
CA LYS A 119 12.27 -16.40 -3.85
C LYS A 119 11.66 -14.99 -3.82
N ALA A 120 12.45 -13.92 -3.70
CA ALA A 120 11.97 -12.54 -3.72
C ALA A 120 11.54 -12.07 -5.12
N PHE A 121 12.10 -12.67 -6.17
CA PHE A 121 11.96 -12.19 -7.55
C PHE A 121 11.03 -13.05 -8.42
N ASP A 122 10.68 -14.25 -7.94
CA ASP A 122 9.82 -15.23 -8.63
C ASP A 122 8.32 -14.99 -8.39
#